data_AF-A0A9P1HCQ7-F1
#
_entry.id   AF-A0A9P1HCQ7-F1
#
_cell.length_a   1.000
_cell.length_b   1.000
_cell.length_c   1.000
_cell.angle_alpha   90.00
_cell.angle_beta   90.00
_cell.angle_gamma   90.00
#
_symmetry.space_group_name_H-M   'P 1'
#
loop_
_entity.id
_entity.type
_entity.pdbx_description
1 polymer ?
#
loop_
_entity_poly.entity_id
_entity_poly.type
_entity_poly.pdbx_seq_one_letter_code
_entity_poly.pdbx_strand_id
1 'polypeptide(L)'
;MVPDVTSKTYLPSIYNILLIGETGSGKSTLINYLTNYFNNGSPEEPKIAIPTKHYKETEKYQSSEKDLYDATKSKTSECATYGFTKDNRRYNFIDTPGLSDTEGTERDDLHISKIMIAAEGTGYMTAIILVMNGTVARQTVNLRNTLTRLRGSVPDTLLNNLIVVLTNCSENSANFEFESLKPWTVSQENVFYMNNSAMSKSKKWWINNGRRKAGLLRDWQESMNEINNMILRVNDLSTVAANAFGKMRQKRDKIKSVITGILLEVKKLQDTQNNLNSAKEAHKEVTENVEKYSKYKQNEEVEYVEMEKTSYYNTICMHHTDKVCHERCSLPFTADVESQIFTGCACMNGSANCLVCGCGPATHYHANEKPVKKTKPVEKILHEMKSLYDEN
;
A
#
# COMPACT_ATOMS: atom_id res chain seq x y z
N MET A 1 -19.88 14.69 -61.73
CA MET A 1 -19.12 15.34 -60.63
C MET A 1 -19.63 14.76 -59.32
N VAL A 2 -18.87 13.83 -58.75
CA VAL A 2 -19.12 13.28 -57.41
C VAL A 2 -17.93 13.76 -56.57
N PRO A 3 -18.14 14.41 -55.41
CA PRO A 3 -17.03 14.88 -54.60
C PRO A 3 -16.38 13.70 -53.88
N ASP A 4 -15.07 13.58 -54.06
CA ASP A 4 -14.20 12.64 -53.37
C ASP A 4 -14.11 13.03 -51.88
N VAL A 5 -14.69 12.20 -51.01
CA VAL A 5 -14.62 12.33 -49.55
C VAL A 5 -13.80 11.15 -49.02
N THR A 6 -12.48 11.27 -49.04
CA THR A 6 -11.61 10.42 -48.20
C THR A 6 -10.35 11.16 -47.73
N SER A 7 -10.49 12.29 -47.03
CA SER A 7 -9.42 12.72 -46.12
C SER A 7 -9.51 11.90 -44.82
N LYS A 8 -8.84 10.74 -44.78
CA LYS A 8 -8.56 10.06 -43.51
C LYS A 8 -7.65 10.98 -42.69
N THR A 9 -8.22 11.73 -41.76
CA THR A 9 -7.48 12.44 -40.73
C THR A 9 -6.82 11.41 -39.82
N TYR A 10 -5.53 11.13 -40.06
CA TYR A 10 -4.71 10.35 -39.13
C TYR A 10 -4.62 11.13 -37.83
N LEU A 11 -5.22 10.60 -36.77
CA LEU A 11 -5.03 11.15 -35.42
C LEU A 11 -3.54 11.06 -35.07
N PRO A 12 -2.96 12.14 -34.52
CA PRO A 12 -1.55 12.14 -34.16
C PRO A 12 -1.27 11.04 -33.14
N SER A 13 -0.12 10.37 -33.27
CA SER A 13 0.32 9.40 -32.26
C SER A 13 0.59 10.14 -30.95
N ILE A 14 -0.05 9.71 -29.86
CA ILE A 14 0.03 10.34 -28.54
C ILE A 14 0.99 9.54 -27.67
N TYR A 15 2.00 10.22 -27.14
CA TYR A 15 2.99 9.69 -26.22
C TYR A 15 2.79 10.35 -24.86
N ASN A 16 2.38 9.57 -23.86
CA ASN A 16 2.22 10.06 -22.49
C ASN A 16 3.42 9.59 -21.67
N ILE A 17 4.17 10.54 -21.11
CA ILE A 17 5.44 10.30 -20.42
C ILE A 17 5.33 10.83 -19.00
N LEU A 18 5.54 9.95 -18.02
CA LEU A 18 5.49 10.31 -16.61
C LEU A 18 6.88 10.72 -16.10
N LEU A 19 7.01 11.92 -15.53
CA LEU A 19 8.25 12.36 -14.91
C LEU A 19 8.23 12.04 -13.42
N ILE A 20 9.28 11.39 -12.92
CA ILE A 20 9.42 10.99 -11.53
C ILE A 20 10.80 11.41 -11.02
N GLY A 21 10.89 11.89 -9.78
CA GLY A 21 12.16 12.21 -9.15
C GLY A 21 11.98 12.98 -7.85
N GLU A 22 13.05 13.07 -7.05
CA GLU A 22 13.04 13.83 -5.80
C GLU A 22 12.88 15.33 -6.03
N THR A 23 12.52 16.07 -4.98
CA THR A 23 12.60 17.54 -5.00
C THR A 23 14.03 17.96 -5.32
N GLY A 24 14.20 18.91 -6.25
CA GLY A 24 15.53 19.39 -6.65
C GLY A 24 16.29 18.48 -7.63
N SER A 25 15.72 17.35 -8.07
CA SER A 25 16.40 16.45 -9.02
C SER A 25 16.53 17.02 -10.45
N GLY A 26 15.83 18.12 -10.75
CA GLY A 26 15.89 18.81 -12.04
C GLY A 26 14.69 18.60 -12.96
N LYS A 27 13.58 17.99 -12.50
CA LYS A 27 12.35 17.76 -13.29
C LYS A 27 11.85 19.03 -14.01
N SER A 28 11.65 20.12 -13.27
CA SER A 28 11.17 21.38 -13.85
C SER A 28 12.18 21.98 -14.84
N THR A 29 13.48 21.79 -14.61
CA THR A 29 14.52 22.19 -15.56
C THR A 29 14.45 21.35 -16.83
N LEU A 30 14.23 20.04 -16.73
CA LEU A 30 14.02 19.15 -17.87
C LEU A 30 12.81 19.60 -18.71
N ILE A 31 11.68 19.93 -18.08
CA ILE A 31 10.49 20.48 -18.78
C ILE A 31 10.85 21.76 -19.55
N ASN A 32 11.62 22.66 -18.95
CA ASN A 32 12.07 23.87 -19.65
C ASN A 32 13.01 23.55 -20.83
N TYR A 33 13.92 22.60 -20.69
CA TYR A 33 14.77 22.18 -21.82
C TYR A 33 13.95 21.53 -22.94
N LEU A 34 12.98 20.66 -22.61
CA LEU A 34 12.03 20.10 -23.56
C LEU A 34 11.24 21.21 -24.27
N THR A 35 10.81 22.24 -23.53
CA THR A 35 10.15 23.41 -24.10
C THR A 35 11.01 24.12 -25.13
N ASN A 36 12.32 24.24 -24.89
CA ASN A 36 13.25 24.81 -25.87
C ASN A 36 13.47 23.88 -27.06
N TYR A 37 13.58 22.57 -26.83
CA TYR A 37 13.72 21.59 -27.89
C TYR A 37 12.51 21.58 -28.85
N PHE A 38 11.29 21.66 -28.32
CA PHE A 38 10.07 21.63 -29.13
C PHE A 38 9.71 22.98 -29.75
N ASN A 39 9.99 24.10 -29.06
CA ASN A 39 9.62 25.45 -29.52
C ASN A 39 10.81 26.23 -30.09
N ASN A 40 11.88 25.52 -30.51
CA ASN A 40 13.09 26.07 -31.14
C ASN A 40 13.73 27.23 -30.34
N GLY A 41 13.84 27.06 -29.03
CA GLY A 41 14.47 28.03 -28.14
C GLY A 41 15.99 28.03 -28.20
N SER A 42 16.60 29.11 -27.70
CA SER A 42 18.06 29.24 -27.63
C SER A 42 18.49 29.73 -26.24
N PRO A 43 19.78 29.60 -25.86
CA PRO A 43 20.27 30.16 -24.60
C PRO A 43 20.07 31.67 -24.48
N GLU A 44 20.12 32.39 -25.62
CA GLU A 44 19.93 33.83 -25.67
C GLU A 44 18.45 34.22 -25.58
N GLU A 45 17.56 33.41 -26.15
CA GLU A 45 16.11 33.61 -26.15
C GLU A 45 15.39 32.33 -25.69
N PRO A 46 15.48 31.99 -24.39
CA PRO A 46 14.97 30.72 -23.91
C PRO A 46 13.45 30.74 -23.79
N LYS A 47 12.86 29.60 -24.14
CA LYS A 47 11.44 29.29 -23.97
C LYS A 47 11.23 28.63 -22.61
N ILE A 48 10.36 29.20 -21.77
CA ILE A 48 10.25 28.85 -20.35
C ILE A 48 8.80 28.53 -20.06
N ALA A 49 8.54 27.28 -19.73
CA ALA A 49 7.23 26.79 -19.28
C ALA A 49 7.06 26.97 -17.77
N ILE A 50 8.12 26.68 -17.00
CA ILE A 50 8.11 26.76 -15.55
C ILE A 50 9.06 27.88 -15.11
N PRO A 51 8.56 28.94 -14.45
CA PRO A 51 9.40 30.04 -14.02
C PRO A 51 10.46 29.57 -13.01
N THR A 52 11.66 30.13 -13.14
CA THR A 52 12.80 29.84 -12.25
C THR A 52 13.29 31.12 -11.57
N LYS A 53 14.26 31.00 -10.66
CA LYS A 53 14.92 32.16 -10.02
C LYS A 53 15.48 33.16 -11.03
N HIS A 54 15.88 32.70 -12.22
CA HIS A 54 16.59 33.52 -13.21
C HIS A 54 15.77 33.86 -14.45
N TYR A 55 14.69 33.11 -14.71
CA TYR A 55 13.91 33.21 -15.93
C TYR A 55 12.42 33.23 -15.62
N LYS A 56 11.71 34.21 -16.19
CA LYS A 56 10.25 34.29 -16.14
C LYS A 56 9.64 33.36 -17.19
N GLU A 57 8.41 32.92 -16.93
CA GLU A 57 7.61 32.17 -17.89
C GLU A 57 7.43 32.96 -19.19
N THR A 58 7.62 32.30 -20.33
CA THR A 58 7.42 32.86 -21.68
C THR A 58 6.42 32.05 -22.49
N GLU A 59 6.28 30.77 -22.19
CA GLU A 59 5.37 29.86 -22.87
C GLU A 59 4.26 29.46 -21.89
N LYS A 60 3.01 29.80 -22.21
CA LYS A 60 1.87 29.49 -21.36
C LYS A 60 1.39 28.07 -21.64
N TYR A 61 1.61 27.18 -20.70
CA TYR A 61 0.96 25.87 -20.71
C TYR A 61 -0.29 25.95 -19.82
N GLN A 62 -1.43 25.50 -20.34
CA GLN A 62 -2.58 25.25 -19.48
C GLN A 62 -2.22 24.08 -18.58
N SER A 63 -1.82 24.35 -17.33
CA SER A 63 -2.05 23.36 -16.28
C SER A 63 -3.55 23.01 -16.33
N SER A 64 -3.87 21.73 -16.27
CA SER A 64 -5.26 21.27 -16.20
C SER A 64 -5.86 21.67 -14.85
N GLU A 65 -6.13 22.96 -14.69
CA GLU A 65 -6.91 23.60 -13.65
C GLU A 65 -7.86 24.56 -14.37
N LYS A 66 -8.97 24.03 -14.86
CA LYS A 66 -10.22 24.80 -14.88
C LYS A 66 -11.14 24.11 -13.90
N ASP A 67 -11.63 24.92 -12.98
CA ASP A 67 -12.45 24.60 -11.82
C ASP A 67 -11.67 24.01 -10.63
N LEU A 68 -11.13 24.89 -9.78
CA LEU A 68 -11.60 25.04 -8.39
C LEU A 68 -10.92 26.25 -7.72
N TYR A 69 -11.72 27.00 -6.98
CA TYR A 69 -11.40 28.24 -6.31
C TYR A 69 -10.23 28.10 -5.31
N ASP A 70 -9.28 29.02 -5.39
CA ASP A 70 -8.83 29.90 -4.30
C ASP A 70 -7.30 30.11 -4.31
N ALA A 71 -6.92 31.33 -4.67
CA ALA A 71 -5.55 31.77 -4.79
C ALA A 71 -5.03 32.20 -3.42
N THR A 72 -4.59 31.25 -2.59
CA THR A 72 -3.58 31.45 -1.51
C THR A 72 -3.49 30.21 -0.61
N LYS A 73 -2.85 29.14 -1.09
CA LYS A 73 -2.23 28.06 -0.28
C LYS A 73 -1.34 27.19 -1.18
N SER A 74 -0.22 26.74 -0.63
CA SER A 74 0.88 25.94 -1.22
C SER A 74 0.67 25.26 -2.58
N LYS A 75 1.43 25.68 -3.59
CA LYS A 75 1.42 25.20 -4.99
C LYS A 75 2.08 23.80 -5.20
N THR A 76 1.76 22.79 -4.40
CA THR A 76 2.39 21.45 -4.50
C THR A 76 1.43 20.26 -4.34
N SER A 77 0.19 20.35 -4.84
CA SER A 77 -0.82 19.29 -4.62
C SER A 77 -1.23 18.46 -5.83
N GLU A 78 -0.98 18.87 -7.08
CA GLU A 78 -1.49 18.18 -8.29
C GLU A 78 -0.45 18.01 -9.40
N CYS A 79 -0.59 16.94 -10.21
CA CYS A 79 0.29 16.67 -11.35
C CYS A 79 -0.02 17.64 -12.50
N ALA A 80 1.00 18.20 -13.14
CA ALA A 80 0.83 19.12 -14.26
C ALA A 80 1.21 18.44 -15.59
N THR A 81 0.44 18.68 -16.65
CA THR A 81 0.73 18.10 -17.98
C THR A 81 1.23 19.15 -18.95
N TYR A 82 2.40 18.92 -19.53
CA TYR A 82 3.03 19.77 -20.55
C TYR A 82 2.98 19.07 -21.90
N GLY A 83 2.12 19.56 -22.79
CA GLY A 83 1.88 19.00 -24.12
C GLY A 83 2.69 19.69 -25.21
N PHE A 84 3.42 18.92 -26.00
CA PHE A 84 4.18 19.39 -27.16
C PHE A 84 3.74 18.65 -28.42
N THR A 85 3.85 19.29 -29.58
CA THR A 85 3.53 18.66 -30.87
C THR A 85 4.71 18.84 -31.83
N LYS A 86 5.16 17.74 -32.44
CA LYS A 86 6.25 17.73 -33.43
C LYS A 86 6.05 16.56 -34.38
N ASP A 87 6.24 16.78 -35.68
CA ASP A 87 6.17 15.75 -36.73
C ASP A 87 4.89 14.87 -36.68
N ASN A 88 3.73 15.52 -36.50
CA ASN A 88 2.42 14.85 -36.35
C ASN A 88 2.32 13.87 -35.17
N ARG A 89 3.17 14.06 -34.14
CA ARG A 89 3.15 13.34 -32.87
C ARG A 89 2.89 14.32 -31.73
N ARG A 90 2.14 13.88 -30.72
CA ARG A 90 1.87 14.64 -29.51
C ARG A 90 2.58 13.99 -28.32
N TYR A 91 3.38 14.77 -27.62
CA TYR A 91 4.12 14.34 -26.43
C TYR A 91 3.55 15.05 -25.22
N ASN A 92 2.99 14.31 -24.26
CA ASN A 92 2.48 14.86 -23.02
C ASN A 92 3.40 14.42 -21.88
N PHE A 93 4.14 15.37 -21.30
CA PHE A 93 4.97 15.14 -20.13
C PHE A 93 4.17 15.47 -18.87
N ILE A 94 3.96 14.47 -18.03
CA ILE A 94 3.20 14.56 -16.79
C ILE A 94 4.21 14.79 -15.67
N ASP A 95 4.34 16.04 -15.25
CA ASP A 95 5.18 16.43 -14.12
C ASP A 95 4.49 16.04 -12.81
N THR A 96 5.23 15.36 -11.96
CA THR A 96 4.75 14.89 -10.66
C THR A 96 5.41 15.71 -9.54
N PRO A 97 4.69 16.02 -8.45
CA PRO A 97 5.30 16.64 -7.28
C PRO A 97 6.54 15.87 -6.81
N GLY A 98 7.52 16.59 -6.25
CA GLY A 98 8.74 15.98 -5.72
C GLY A 98 8.42 14.90 -4.69
N LEU A 99 8.95 13.70 -4.91
CA LEU A 99 8.60 12.51 -4.13
C LEU A 99 9.05 12.54 -2.65
N SER A 100 9.74 13.57 -2.20
CA SER A 100 10.46 13.57 -0.91
C SER A 100 10.32 14.88 -0.12
N ASP A 101 9.29 15.67 -0.39
CA ASP A 101 9.13 17.00 0.25
C ASP A 101 8.74 16.93 1.73
N THR A 102 8.45 15.74 2.28
CA THR A 102 7.88 15.62 3.61
C THR A 102 8.24 14.29 4.28
N GLU A 103 8.87 14.36 5.45
CA GLU A 103 9.20 13.21 6.30
C GLU A 103 7.94 12.39 6.65
N GLY A 104 7.81 11.19 6.11
CA GLY A 104 6.77 10.23 6.50
C GLY A 104 6.39 9.23 5.40
N THR A 105 6.39 7.94 5.74
CA THR A 105 6.04 6.82 4.84
C THR A 105 4.59 6.86 4.34
N GLU A 106 3.67 7.53 5.07
CA GLU A 106 2.27 7.69 4.67
C GLU A 106 2.08 8.71 3.54
N ARG A 107 2.91 9.77 3.50
CA ARG A 107 2.85 10.78 2.43
C ARG A 107 3.39 10.22 1.09
N ASP A 108 4.36 9.30 1.14
CA ASP A 108 4.85 8.60 -0.05
C ASP A 108 3.76 7.76 -0.73
N ASP A 109 2.94 7.05 0.06
CA ASP A 109 1.84 6.25 -0.46
C ASP A 109 0.76 7.13 -1.12
N LEU A 110 0.51 8.32 -0.57
CA LEU A 110 -0.39 9.31 -1.16
C LEU A 110 0.18 9.87 -2.48
N HIS A 111 1.47 10.23 -2.51
CA HIS A 111 2.13 10.73 -3.72
C HIS A 111 2.10 9.69 -4.85
N ILE A 112 2.45 8.44 -4.55
CA ILE A 112 2.39 7.35 -5.53
C ILE A 112 0.94 7.12 -5.98
N SER A 113 -0.03 7.15 -5.08
CA SER A 113 -1.45 7.04 -5.44
C SER A 113 -1.88 8.12 -6.43
N LYS A 114 -1.51 9.38 -6.18
CA LYS A 114 -1.78 10.50 -7.09
C LYS A 114 -1.12 10.31 -8.46
N ILE A 115 0.13 9.86 -8.47
CA ILE A 115 0.87 9.54 -9.70
C ILE A 115 0.16 8.45 -10.50
N MET A 116 -0.32 7.38 -9.85
CA MET A 116 -1.03 6.30 -10.52
C MET A 116 -2.39 6.74 -11.05
N ILE A 117 -3.11 7.60 -10.33
CA ILE A 117 -4.39 8.18 -10.80
C ILE A 117 -4.15 9.05 -12.05
N ALA A 118 -3.13 9.90 -12.02
CA ALA A 118 -2.75 10.72 -13.17
C ALA A 118 -2.37 9.85 -14.37
N ALA A 119 -1.60 8.78 -14.16
CA ALA A 119 -1.25 7.83 -15.21
C ALA A 119 -2.49 7.08 -15.75
N GLU A 120 -3.40 6.63 -14.89
CA GLU A 120 -4.64 5.92 -15.27
C GLU A 120 -5.56 6.79 -16.14
N GLY A 121 -5.67 8.08 -15.83
CA GLY A 121 -6.50 9.04 -16.57
C GLY A 121 -6.04 9.33 -18.00
N THR A 122 -4.83 8.93 -18.39
CA THR A 122 -4.26 9.22 -19.72
C THR A 122 -4.71 8.26 -20.82
N GLY A 123 -5.32 7.13 -20.46
CA GLY A 123 -5.74 6.06 -21.37
C GLY A 123 -4.59 5.13 -21.80
N TYR A 124 -3.43 5.67 -22.17
CA TYR A 124 -2.23 4.91 -22.53
C TYR A 124 -0.97 5.61 -22.01
N MET A 125 0.04 4.85 -21.58
CA MET A 125 1.33 5.36 -21.13
C MET A 125 2.46 4.83 -22.00
N THR A 126 3.40 5.68 -22.38
CA THR A 126 4.57 5.27 -23.18
C THR A 126 5.76 4.96 -22.30
N ALA A 127 6.14 5.89 -21.43
CA ALA A 127 7.39 5.79 -20.69
C ALA A 127 7.30 6.42 -19.31
N ILE A 128 8.21 6.00 -18.43
CA ILE A 128 8.51 6.69 -17.19
C ILE A 128 9.92 7.26 -17.33
N ILE A 129 10.09 8.55 -17.07
CA ILE A 129 11.40 9.17 -16.97
C ILE A 129 11.71 9.41 -15.50
N LEU A 130 12.72 8.71 -15.01
CA LEU A 130 13.34 8.96 -13.71
C LEU A 130 14.40 10.05 -13.84
N VAL A 131 14.14 11.20 -13.22
CA VAL A 131 15.03 12.36 -13.22
C VAL A 131 15.82 12.40 -11.92
N MET A 132 17.15 12.33 -12.03
CA MET A 132 18.09 12.34 -10.90
C MET A 132 19.18 13.38 -11.11
N ASN A 133 19.83 13.82 -10.04
CA ASN A 133 20.99 14.68 -10.14
C ASN A 133 22.26 13.82 -10.33
N GLY A 134 22.91 13.90 -11.49
CA GLY A 134 24.06 13.07 -11.84
C GLY A 134 25.36 13.44 -11.13
N THR A 135 25.43 14.61 -10.46
CA THR A 135 26.61 14.96 -9.64
C THR A 135 26.63 14.22 -8.30
N VAL A 136 25.51 13.63 -7.89
CA VAL A 136 25.37 12.87 -6.65
C VAL A 136 25.75 11.42 -6.92
N ALA A 137 26.76 10.90 -6.21
CA ALA A 137 27.31 9.57 -6.50
C ALA A 137 26.37 8.40 -6.13
N ARG A 138 25.51 8.60 -5.12
CA ARG A 138 24.62 7.56 -4.59
C ARG A 138 23.19 8.07 -4.53
N GLN A 139 22.24 7.19 -4.84
CA GLN A 139 20.84 7.46 -4.55
C GLN A 139 20.62 7.65 -3.04
N THR A 140 19.70 8.54 -2.70
CA THR A 140 19.25 8.72 -1.32
C THR A 140 18.43 7.51 -0.86
N VAL A 141 18.30 7.33 0.45
CA VAL A 141 17.39 6.31 1.03
C VAL A 141 15.95 6.56 0.59
N ASN A 142 15.56 7.83 0.45
CA ASN A 142 14.23 8.25 0.04
C ASN A 142 13.93 7.82 -1.39
N LEU A 143 14.81 8.14 -2.36
CA LEU A 143 14.66 7.70 -3.73
C LEU A 143 14.57 6.16 -3.84
N ARG A 144 15.41 5.43 -3.12
CA ARG A 144 15.35 3.96 -3.09
C ARG A 144 14.00 3.45 -2.59
N ASN A 145 13.47 4.02 -1.51
CA ASN A 145 12.17 3.66 -0.96
C ASN A 145 11.06 3.97 -1.96
N THR A 146 11.10 5.14 -2.61
CA THR A 146 10.11 5.51 -3.61
C THR A 146 10.14 4.60 -4.83
N LEU A 147 11.33 4.30 -5.37
CA LEU A 147 11.49 3.36 -6.48
C LEU A 147 11.00 1.96 -6.12
N THR A 148 11.24 1.51 -4.89
CA THR A 148 10.72 0.21 -4.41
C THR A 148 9.19 0.19 -4.41
N ARG A 149 8.55 1.25 -3.91
CA ARG A 149 7.08 1.37 -3.89
C ARG A 149 6.48 1.53 -5.30
N LEU A 150 7.15 2.29 -6.17
CA LEU A 150 6.76 2.46 -7.58
C LEU A 150 6.79 1.12 -8.32
N ARG A 151 7.85 0.30 -8.12
CA ARG A 151 7.95 -1.03 -8.73
C ARG A 151 6.74 -1.91 -8.42
N GLY A 152 6.25 -1.86 -7.17
CA GLY A 152 5.06 -2.62 -6.77
C GLY A 152 3.72 -2.05 -7.28
N SER A 153 3.74 -0.92 -7.98
CA SER A 153 2.53 -0.18 -8.38
C SER A 153 2.46 0.08 -9.88
N VAL A 154 3.59 -0.02 -10.59
CA VAL A 154 3.72 0.14 -12.04
C VAL A 154 3.66 -1.24 -12.72
N PRO A 155 2.94 -1.40 -13.83
CA PRO A 155 2.95 -2.64 -14.62
C PRO A 155 4.35 -2.99 -15.14
N ASP A 156 4.73 -4.27 -15.12
CA ASP A 156 6.06 -4.74 -15.54
C ASP A 156 6.46 -4.28 -16.95
N THR A 157 5.51 -4.25 -17.88
CA THR A 157 5.74 -3.77 -19.25
C THR A 157 6.21 -2.32 -19.31
N LEU A 158 5.76 -1.48 -18.37
CA LEU A 158 6.18 -0.09 -18.29
C LEU A 158 7.48 0.08 -17.48
N LEU A 159 7.83 -0.87 -16.60
CA LEU A 159 9.15 -0.90 -15.97
C LEU A 159 10.26 -1.04 -17.05
N ASN A 160 10.00 -1.79 -18.11
CA ASN A 160 10.91 -1.93 -19.26
C ASN A 160 11.04 -0.63 -20.07
N ASN A 161 10.06 0.26 -19.96
CA ASN A 161 10.04 1.58 -20.59
C ASN A 161 10.56 2.69 -19.66
N LEU A 162 11.35 2.31 -18.65
CA LEU A 162 12.02 3.25 -17.77
C LEU A 162 13.21 3.88 -18.49
N ILE A 163 13.18 5.20 -18.58
CA ILE A 163 14.26 6.06 -19.03
C ILE A 163 14.84 6.78 -17.81
N VAL A 164 16.16 6.96 -17.78
CA VAL A 164 16.85 7.73 -16.74
C VAL A 164 17.46 8.98 -17.35
N VAL A 165 17.18 10.14 -16.74
CA VAL A 165 17.81 11.40 -17.10
C VAL A 165 18.63 11.90 -15.91
N LEU A 166 19.95 11.99 -16.10
CA LEU A 166 20.88 12.55 -15.13
C LEU A 166 21.10 14.03 -15.42
N THR A 167 20.67 14.88 -14.48
CA THR A 167 20.78 16.34 -14.60
C THR A 167 22.04 16.88 -13.93
N ASN A 168 22.43 18.12 -14.26
CA ASN A 168 23.65 18.79 -13.79
C ASN A 168 24.97 18.12 -14.19
N CYS A 169 24.97 17.23 -15.18
CA CYS A 169 26.17 16.53 -15.64
C CYS A 169 26.15 16.33 -17.16
N SER A 170 27.31 16.03 -17.72
CA SER A 170 27.46 15.31 -18.99
C SER A 170 27.82 13.85 -18.71
N GLU A 171 27.83 13.01 -19.74
CA GLU A 171 28.22 11.59 -19.65
C GLU A 171 29.55 11.40 -18.89
N ASN A 172 30.57 12.18 -19.27
CA ASN A 172 31.91 12.09 -18.67
C ASN A 172 32.00 12.67 -17.25
N SER A 173 31.01 13.43 -16.79
CA SER A 173 31.02 14.08 -15.47
C SER A 173 30.00 13.48 -14.50
N ALA A 174 29.25 12.47 -14.93
CA ALA A 174 28.28 11.80 -14.09
C ALA A 174 29.00 10.91 -13.08
N ASN A 175 28.67 11.08 -11.81
CA ASN A 175 29.24 10.27 -10.72
C ASN A 175 28.27 9.19 -10.23
N PHE A 176 27.08 9.10 -10.82
CA PHE A 176 26.01 8.25 -10.34
C PHE A 176 26.28 6.77 -10.65
N GLU A 177 26.25 5.92 -9.63
CA GLU A 177 26.42 4.48 -9.76
C GLU A 177 25.06 3.79 -10.02
N PHE A 178 24.83 3.31 -11.25
CA PHE A 178 23.59 2.62 -11.63
C PHE A 178 23.33 1.31 -10.88
N GLU A 179 24.38 0.68 -10.35
CA GLU A 179 24.27 -0.46 -9.44
C GLU A 179 23.37 -0.16 -8.24
N SER A 180 23.29 1.10 -7.82
CA SER A 180 22.41 1.53 -6.74
C SER A 180 20.93 1.38 -7.10
N LEU A 181 20.54 1.45 -8.38
CA LEU A 181 19.13 1.33 -8.80
C LEU A 181 18.58 -0.11 -8.70
N LYS A 182 19.42 -1.11 -8.39
CA LYS A 182 18.96 -2.49 -8.23
C LYS A 182 17.77 -2.57 -7.26
N PRO A 183 16.73 -3.35 -7.58
CA PRO A 183 16.67 -4.36 -8.65
C PRO A 183 16.22 -3.81 -10.02
N TRP A 184 16.05 -2.49 -10.19
CA TRP A 184 15.73 -1.92 -11.49
C TRP A 184 16.93 -2.10 -12.43
N THR A 185 16.68 -2.70 -13.59
CA THR A 185 17.69 -2.81 -14.65
C THR A 185 17.39 -1.76 -15.70
N VAL A 186 18.32 -0.83 -15.90
CA VAL A 186 18.20 0.22 -16.91
C VAL A 186 19.24 -0.06 -17.98
N SER A 187 18.79 -0.24 -19.22
CA SER A 187 19.67 -0.37 -20.38
C SER A 187 20.42 0.95 -20.59
N GLN A 188 21.69 0.87 -21.01
CA GLN A 188 22.48 2.09 -21.29
C GLN A 188 21.84 2.96 -22.37
N GLU A 189 21.12 2.37 -23.31
CA GLU A 189 20.36 3.10 -24.36
C GLU A 189 19.18 3.92 -23.81
N ASN A 190 18.81 3.72 -22.54
CA ASN A 190 17.75 4.44 -21.84
C ASN A 190 18.31 5.49 -20.86
N VAL A 191 19.63 5.73 -20.88
CA VAL A 191 20.30 6.70 -20.01
C VAL A 191 20.68 7.93 -20.83
N PHE A 192 20.26 9.11 -20.35
CA PHE A 192 20.54 10.38 -21.01
C PHE A 192 21.08 11.40 -20.00
N TYR A 193 21.88 12.33 -20.49
CA TYR A 193 22.56 13.33 -19.67
C TYR A 193 22.10 14.74 -20.03
N MET A 194 21.92 15.59 -19.02
CA MET A 194 21.51 16.98 -19.23
C MET A 194 22.29 17.90 -18.30
N ASN A 195 23.04 18.82 -18.89
CA ASN A 195 23.73 19.85 -18.15
C ASN A 195 22.85 21.09 -18.04
N ASN A 196 22.49 21.46 -16.81
CA ASN A 196 21.56 22.55 -16.50
C ASN A 196 22.21 23.94 -16.58
N SER A 197 23.46 24.05 -17.04
CA SER A 197 24.24 25.29 -16.97
C SER A 197 23.52 26.50 -17.60
N ALA A 198 22.80 26.30 -18.70
CA ALA A 198 22.08 27.37 -19.41
C ALA A 198 20.94 28.02 -18.61
N MET A 199 20.36 27.29 -17.64
CA MET A 199 19.25 27.79 -16.81
C MET A 199 19.61 27.97 -15.34
N SER A 200 20.85 27.63 -14.95
CA SER A 200 21.35 27.72 -13.57
C SER A 200 21.76 29.12 -13.13
N LYS A 201 22.02 30.03 -14.08
CA LYS A 201 22.48 31.41 -13.86
C LYS A 201 21.72 32.37 -14.79
N SER A 202 21.70 33.66 -14.46
CA SER A 202 21.06 34.67 -15.32
C SER A 202 21.87 34.93 -16.59
N LYS A 203 21.18 35.35 -17.67
CA LYS A 203 21.80 35.77 -18.95
C LYS A 203 22.97 36.74 -18.76
N LYS A 204 22.81 37.71 -17.85
CA LYS A 204 23.84 38.71 -17.51
C LYS A 204 25.15 38.10 -17.02
N TRP A 205 25.13 36.92 -16.40
CA TRP A 205 26.31 36.29 -15.80
C TRP A 205 27.29 35.71 -16.84
N TRP A 206 26.78 35.28 -18.00
CA TRP A 206 27.58 34.61 -19.03
C TRP A 206 27.70 35.41 -20.35
N ILE A 207 26.73 36.24 -20.72
CA ILE A 207 26.68 36.85 -22.06
C ILE A 207 27.91 37.74 -22.38
N ASN A 208 28.45 38.43 -21.37
CA ASN A 208 29.59 39.34 -21.53
C ASN A 208 30.94 38.67 -21.24
N ASN A 209 30.99 37.36 -21.04
CA ASN A 209 32.22 36.62 -20.77
C ASN A 209 32.38 35.49 -21.79
N GLY A 210 33.32 35.65 -22.74
CA GLY A 210 33.51 34.72 -23.86
C GLY A 210 33.73 33.27 -23.42
N ARG A 211 34.50 33.04 -22.35
CA ARG A 211 34.75 31.68 -21.82
C ARG A 211 33.49 31.05 -21.24
N ARG A 212 32.71 31.80 -20.45
CA ARG A 212 31.43 31.31 -19.88
C ARG A 212 30.40 31.07 -20.98
N LYS A 213 30.29 31.99 -21.95
CA LYS A 213 29.40 31.84 -23.10
C LYS A 213 29.74 30.58 -23.90
N ALA A 214 31.01 30.37 -24.25
CA ALA A 214 31.43 29.20 -25.01
C ALA A 214 31.13 27.88 -24.28
N GLY A 215 31.44 27.80 -22.98
CA GLY A 215 31.14 26.62 -22.17
C GLY A 215 29.64 26.32 -22.10
N LEU A 216 28.83 27.34 -21.84
CA LEU A 216 27.37 27.21 -21.76
C LEU A 216 26.73 26.80 -23.10
N LEU A 217 27.19 27.37 -24.22
CA LEU A 217 26.70 27.01 -25.56
C LEU A 217 27.01 25.55 -25.89
N ARG A 218 28.19 25.07 -25.52
CA ARG A 218 28.56 23.66 -25.68
C ARG A 218 27.67 22.76 -24.82
N ASP A 219 27.56 23.04 -23.54
CA ASP A 219 26.71 22.27 -22.61
C ASP A 219 25.25 22.23 -23.08
N TRP A 220 24.74 23.35 -23.60
CA TRP A 220 23.39 23.43 -24.18
C TRP A 220 23.24 22.54 -25.40
N GLN A 221 24.18 22.61 -26.35
CA GLN A 221 24.13 21.82 -27.58
C GLN A 221 24.19 20.32 -27.28
N GLU A 222 25.08 19.91 -26.39
CA GLU A 222 25.16 18.52 -25.91
C GLU A 222 23.83 18.09 -25.27
N SER A 223 23.26 18.90 -24.38
CA SER A 223 21.98 18.60 -23.72
C SER A 223 20.80 18.52 -24.71
N MET A 224 20.78 19.37 -25.75
CA MET A 224 19.74 19.34 -26.78
C MET A 224 19.85 18.10 -27.68
N ASN A 225 21.08 17.66 -27.97
CA ASN A 225 21.32 16.40 -28.67
C ASN A 225 20.85 15.19 -27.84
N GLU A 226 21.16 15.18 -26.54
CA GLU A 226 20.71 14.13 -25.62
C GLU A 226 19.18 14.07 -25.52
N ILE A 227 18.51 15.23 -25.44
CA ILE A 227 17.04 15.29 -25.47
C ILE A 227 16.51 14.78 -26.81
N ASN A 228 17.15 15.10 -27.94
CA ASN A 228 16.75 14.56 -29.22
C ASN A 228 16.82 13.02 -29.24
N ASN A 229 17.93 12.46 -28.76
CA ASN A 229 18.14 11.01 -28.66
C ASN A 229 17.09 10.36 -27.74
N MET A 230 16.78 11.02 -26.61
CA MET A 230 15.73 10.58 -25.69
C MET A 230 14.36 10.56 -26.36
N ILE A 231 14.00 11.59 -27.14
CA ILE A 231 12.72 11.63 -27.86
C ILE A 231 12.66 10.54 -28.94
N LEU A 232 13.76 10.29 -29.68
CA LEU A 232 13.85 9.17 -30.61
C LEU A 232 13.62 7.84 -29.89
N ARG A 233 14.27 7.64 -28.74
CA ARG A 233 14.08 6.44 -27.93
C ARG A 233 12.64 6.28 -27.46
N VAL A 234 12.00 7.35 -26.98
CA VAL A 234 10.57 7.35 -26.58
C VAL A 234 9.67 6.93 -27.74
N ASN A 235 10.01 7.29 -28.98
CA ASN A 235 9.23 6.90 -30.15
C ASN A 235 9.32 5.40 -30.47
N ASP A 236 10.41 4.74 -30.06
CA ASP A 236 10.64 3.30 -30.27
C ASP A 236 10.01 2.44 -29.17
N LEU A 237 9.58 3.03 -28.06
CA LEU A 237 8.96 2.31 -26.95
C LEU A 237 7.50 1.96 -27.24
N SER A 238 7.09 0.74 -26.86
CA SER A 238 5.69 0.31 -26.96
C SER A 238 4.81 1.01 -25.92
N THR A 239 3.58 1.36 -26.28
CA THR A 239 2.61 1.92 -25.34
C THR A 239 1.92 0.84 -24.51
N VAL A 240 1.62 1.17 -23.25
CA VAL A 240 0.93 0.31 -22.28
C VAL A 240 -0.43 0.91 -21.97
N ALA A 241 -1.48 0.11 -22.00
CA ALA A 241 -2.82 0.58 -21.63
C ALA A 241 -2.86 1.03 -20.16
N ALA A 242 -3.37 2.23 -19.91
CA ALA A 242 -3.36 2.85 -18.58
C ALA A 242 -4.24 2.09 -17.57
N ASN A 243 -5.23 1.30 -18.05
CA ASN A 243 -6.04 0.42 -17.21
C ASN A 243 -5.23 -0.65 -16.46
N ALA A 244 -3.99 -0.95 -16.91
CA ALA A 244 -3.10 -1.86 -16.23
C ALA A 244 -2.67 -1.30 -14.86
N PHE A 245 -2.53 0.02 -14.73
CA PHE A 245 -2.26 0.68 -13.45
C PHE A 245 -3.42 0.55 -12.48
N GLY A 246 -4.66 0.78 -12.94
CA GLY A 246 -5.87 0.59 -12.15
C GLY A 246 -5.99 -0.84 -11.63
N LYS A 247 -5.78 -1.83 -12.49
CA LYS A 247 -5.78 -3.26 -12.11
C LYS A 247 -4.68 -3.60 -11.10
N MET A 248 -3.45 -3.10 -11.29
CA MET A 248 -2.34 -3.31 -10.36
C MET A 248 -2.65 -2.69 -8.99
N ARG A 249 -3.17 -1.46 -8.97
CA ARG A 249 -3.60 -0.77 -7.75
C ARG A 249 -4.68 -1.56 -7.01
N GLN A 250 -5.72 -2.01 -7.70
CA GLN A 250 -6.80 -2.82 -7.11
C GLN A 250 -6.26 -4.12 -6.48
N LYS A 251 -5.36 -4.83 -7.18
CA LYS A 251 -4.70 -6.03 -6.64
C LYS A 251 -3.90 -5.71 -5.38
N ARG A 252 -3.14 -4.62 -5.39
CA ARG A 252 -2.33 -4.16 -4.25
C ARG A 252 -3.21 -3.82 -3.05
N ASP A 253 -4.31 -3.10 -3.26
CA ASP A 253 -5.23 -2.69 -2.21
C ASP A 253 -5.94 -3.91 -1.60
N LYS A 254 -6.27 -4.92 -2.41
CA LYS A 254 -6.77 -6.22 -1.92
C LYS A 254 -5.74 -6.95 -1.04
N ILE A 255 -4.47 -7.00 -1.46
CA ILE A 255 -3.38 -7.60 -0.66
C ILE A 255 -3.21 -6.85 0.67
N LYS A 256 -3.18 -5.51 0.63
CA LYS A 256 -3.10 -4.67 1.85
C LYS A 256 -4.25 -4.98 2.80
N SER A 257 -5.49 -5.06 2.30
CA SER A 257 -6.66 -5.39 3.11
C SER A 257 -6.54 -6.75 3.81
N VAL A 258 -6.09 -7.79 3.09
CA VAL A 258 -5.88 -9.13 3.67
C VAL A 258 -4.79 -9.10 4.75
N ILE A 259 -3.65 -8.46 4.49
CA ILE A 259 -2.56 -8.33 5.46
C ILE A 259 -3.03 -7.58 6.72
N THR A 260 -3.76 -6.47 6.56
CA THR A 260 -4.33 -5.74 7.70
C THR A 260 -5.29 -6.62 8.51
N GLY A 261 -6.12 -7.43 7.84
CA GLY A 261 -6.99 -8.40 8.51
C GLY A 261 -6.20 -9.40 9.36
N ILE A 262 -5.16 -10.01 8.80
CA ILE A 262 -4.27 -10.95 9.51
C ILE A 262 -3.59 -10.26 10.71
N LEU A 263 -3.10 -9.03 10.55
CA LEU A 263 -2.46 -8.28 11.64
C LEU A 263 -3.43 -8.01 12.80
N LEU A 264 -4.70 -7.74 12.50
CA LEU A 264 -5.74 -7.58 13.53
C LEU A 264 -6.03 -8.89 14.26
N GLU A 265 -6.05 -10.02 13.54
CA GLU A 265 -6.21 -11.35 14.16
C GLU A 265 -5.02 -11.72 15.04
N VAL A 266 -3.79 -11.48 14.58
CA VAL A 266 -2.56 -11.70 15.37
C VAL A 266 -2.60 -10.85 16.64
N LYS A 267 -3.04 -9.59 16.56
CA LYS A 267 -3.20 -8.74 17.74
C LYS A 267 -4.22 -9.31 18.74
N LYS A 268 -5.38 -9.78 18.27
CA LYS A 268 -6.38 -10.43 19.13
C LYS A 268 -5.83 -11.68 19.83
N LEU A 269 -5.06 -12.50 19.10
CA LEU A 269 -4.39 -13.67 19.67
C LEU A 269 -3.40 -13.27 20.75
N GLN A 270 -2.63 -12.21 20.52
CA GLN A 270 -1.65 -11.70 21.47
C GLN A 270 -2.32 -11.11 22.73
N ASP A 271 -3.41 -10.36 22.57
CA ASP A 271 -4.22 -9.85 23.68
C ASP A 271 -4.81 -11.01 24.51
N THR A 272 -5.31 -12.04 23.85
CA THR A 272 -5.83 -13.25 24.52
C THR A 272 -4.73 -13.99 25.29
N GLN A 273 -3.53 -14.10 24.71
CA GLN A 273 -2.38 -14.70 25.37
C GLN A 273 -1.94 -13.91 26.61
N ASN A 274 -1.95 -12.58 26.54
CA ASN A 274 -1.65 -11.71 27.68
C ASN A 274 -2.68 -11.93 28.80
N ASN A 275 -3.97 -11.95 28.48
CA ASN A 275 -5.05 -12.22 29.45
C ASN A 275 -4.89 -13.61 30.10
N LEU A 276 -4.54 -14.64 29.32
CA LEU A 276 -4.29 -15.99 29.83
C LEU A 276 -3.10 -15.99 30.80
N ASN A 277 -2.02 -15.28 30.49
CA ASN A 277 -0.85 -15.18 31.35
C ASN A 277 -1.19 -14.46 32.66
N SER A 278 -1.89 -13.33 32.62
CA SER A 278 -2.35 -12.63 33.83
C SER A 278 -3.28 -13.48 34.68
N ALA A 279 -4.20 -14.24 34.07
CA ALA A 279 -5.06 -15.18 34.80
C ALA A 279 -4.25 -16.32 35.46
N LYS A 280 -3.20 -16.83 34.81
CA LYS A 280 -2.29 -17.83 35.39
C LYS A 280 -1.49 -17.26 36.57
N GLU A 281 -1.00 -16.03 36.46
CA GLU A 281 -0.28 -15.35 37.55
C GLU A 281 -1.19 -15.13 38.76
N ALA A 282 -2.41 -14.62 38.54
CA ALA A 282 -3.41 -14.45 39.60
C ALA A 282 -3.77 -15.79 40.26
N HIS A 283 -3.94 -16.86 39.46
CA HIS A 283 -4.17 -18.20 40.00
C HIS A 283 -2.98 -18.68 40.83
N LYS A 284 -1.75 -18.49 40.37
CA LYS A 284 -0.53 -18.86 41.09
C LYS A 284 -0.41 -18.12 42.42
N GLU A 285 -0.67 -16.81 42.45
CA GLU A 285 -0.68 -16.00 43.68
C GLU A 285 -1.71 -16.51 44.70
N VAL A 286 -2.92 -16.87 44.23
CA VAL A 286 -3.95 -17.50 45.06
C VAL A 286 -3.49 -18.87 45.59
N THR A 287 -2.77 -19.64 44.78
CA THR A 287 -2.29 -20.99 45.14
C THR A 287 -1.09 -20.96 46.09
N GLU A 288 -0.23 -19.95 46.01
CA GLU A 288 0.96 -19.79 46.86
C GLU A 288 0.64 -19.14 48.21
N ASN A 289 -0.44 -18.35 48.32
CA ASN A 289 -0.88 -17.71 49.57
C ASN A 289 -1.93 -18.52 50.35
N VAL A 290 -2.10 -19.81 50.04
CA VAL A 290 -3.06 -20.71 50.71
C VAL A 290 -2.83 -20.77 52.24
N GLU A 291 -1.59 -20.64 52.71
CA GLU A 291 -1.26 -20.65 54.14
C GLU A 291 -1.83 -19.44 54.90
N LYS A 292 -1.93 -18.26 54.27
CA LYS A 292 -2.45 -17.03 54.89
C LYS A 292 -3.97 -17.06 55.11
N TYR A 293 -4.69 -17.85 54.30
CA TYR A 293 -6.15 -18.00 54.35
C TYR A 293 -6.61 -19.30 55.03
N SER A 294 -5.67 -20.09 55.56
CA SER A 294 -5.95 -21.35 56.25
C SER A 294 -6.76 -21.19 57.55
N LYS A 295 -6.73 -20.00 58.20
CA LYS A 295 -7.34 -19.77 59.52
C LYS A 295 -8.85 -19.48 59.52
N TYR A 296 -9.51 -19.39 58.36
CA TYR A 296 -10.92 -18.95 58.26
C TYR A 296 -11.79 -19.85 57.37
N LYS A 297 -11.61 -21.17 57.50
CA LYS A 297 -12.29 -22.18 56.66
C LYS A 297 -13.39 -22.89 57.45
N GLN A 298 -14.59 -22.93 56.89
CA GLN A 298 -15.65 -23.84 57.33
C GLN A 298 -15.93 -24.83 56.20
N ASN A 299 -16.08 -26.11 56.54
CA ASN A 299 -16.40 -27.16 55.58
C ASN A 299 -17.90 -27.11 55.24
N GLU A 300 -18.20 -26.89 53.96
CA GLU A 300 -19.54 -27.00 53.38
C GLU A 300 -19.53 -28.20 52.41
N GLU A 301 -20.52 -29.08 52.47
CA GLU A 301 -20.64 -30.14 51.45
C GLU A 301 -21.21 -29.51 50.18
N VAL A 302 -20.41 -29.53 49.10
CA VAL A 302 -20.83 -28.99 47.81
C VAL A 302 -21.10 -30.17 46.87
N GLU A 303 -22.30 -30.18 46.31
CA GLU A 303 -22.67 -31.07 45.21
C GLU A 303 -21.89 -30.70 43.94
N TYR A 304 -21.22 -31.67 43.33
CA TYR A 304 -20.59 -31.54 42.02
C TYR A 304 -21.02 -32.68 41.11
N VAL A 305 -20.89 -32.47 39.80
CA VAL A 305 -21.25 -33.45 38.78
C VAL A 305 -19.96 -34.05 38.21
N GLU A 306 -19.83 -35.39 38.26
CA GLU A 306 -18.73 -36.14 37.66
C GLU A 306 -19.24 -36.98 36.49
N MET A 307 -18.47 -37.09 35.41
CA MET A 307 -18.82 -37.91 34.25
C MET A 307 -18.34 -39.35 34.47
N GLU A 308 -19.27 -40.30 34.57
CA GLU A 308 -18.95 -41.72 34.70
C GLU A 308 -19.06 -42.44 33.37
N LYS A 309 -18.08 -43.29 33.05
CA LYS A 309 -18.05 -44.08 31.82
C LYS A 309 -19.15 -45.16 31.81
N THR A 310 -19.75 -45.33 30.64
CA THR A 310 -20.81 -46.30 30.36
C THR A 310 -20.45 -47.10 29.10
N SER A 311 -20.89 -48.35 29.01
CA SER A 311 -20.65 -49.23 27.86
C SER A 311 -21.63 -48.98 26.69
N TYR A 312 -22.53 -48.02 26.83
CA TYR A 312 -23.60 -47.70 25.89
C TYR A 312 -23.63 -46.21 25.59
N TYR A 313 -24.33 -45.80 24.53
CA TYR A 313 -24.44 -44.39 24.16
C TYR A 313 -25.57 -43.70 24.93
N ASN A 314 -25.26 -42.56 25.51
CA ASN A 314 -26.22 -41.63 26.09
C ASN A 314 -26.34 -40.41 25.16
N THR A 315 -27.53 -39.84 25.06
CA THR A 315 -27.75 -38.57 24.37
C THR A 315 -27.66 -37.43 25.37
N ILE A 316 -26.66 -36.56 25.20
CA ILE A 316 -26.38 -35.41 26.07
C ILE A 316 -26.55 -34.12 25.26
N CYS A 317 -27.03 -33.06 25.91
CA CYS A 317 -27.15 -31.73 25.31
C CYS A 317 -25.88 -30.92 25.60
N MET A 318 -25.33 -30.25 24.59
CA MET A 318 -24.12 -29.41 24.69
C MET A 318 -24.30 -28.21 25.63
N HIS A 319 -25.54 -27.76 25.85
CA HIS A 319 -25.85 -26.62 26.72
C HIS A 319 -26.08 -27.02 28.19
N HIS A 320 -26.29 -28.31 28.46
CA HIS A 320 -26.68 -28.80 29.78
C HIS A 320 -25.81 -29.99 30.17
N THR A 321 -24.67 -29.71 30.79
CA THR A 321 -23.64 -30.70 31.14
C THR A 321 -24.02 -31.56 32.36
N ASP A 322 -25.07 -31.18 33.09
CA ASP A 322 -25.57 -31.83 34.30
C ASP A 322 -26.73 -32.82 34.04
N LYS A 323 -27.18 -32.97 32.79
CA LYS A 323 -28.37 -33.74 32.43
C LYS A 323 -28.13 -34.73 31.29
N VAL A 324 -28.63 -35.95 31.46
CA VAL A 324 -28.78 -36.92 30.38
C VAL A 324 -30.17 -36.73 29.76
N CYS A 325 -30.22 -36.41 28.46
CA CYS A 325 -31.49 -36.23 27.76
C CYS A 325 -32.14 -37.57 27.39
N HIS A 326 -31.34 -38.59 27.08
CA HIS A 326 -31.80 -39.97 26.91
C HIS A 326 -30.65 -40.94 27.23
N GLU A 327 -30.90 -41.89 28.13
CA GLU A 327 -29.93 -42.94 28.47
C GLU A 327 -30.14 -44.15 27.54
N ARG A 328 -29.04 -44.81 27.12
CA ARG A 328 -29.08 -45.98 26.21
C ARG A 328 -29.78 -45.70 24.88
N CYS A 329 -29.36 -44.62 24.22
CA CYS A 329 -29.82 -44.30 22.88
C CYS A 329 -29.51 -45.44 21.90
N SER A 330 -30.53 -45.91 21.20
CA SER A 330 -30.44 -47.00 20.22
C SER A 330 -30.23 -46.49 18.79
N LEU A 331 -30.06 -45.18 18.60
CA LEU A 331 -29.74 -44.61 17.30
C LEU A 331 -28.31 -44.98 16.88
N PRO A 332 -28.05 -45.07 15.57
CA PRO A 332 -26.68 -45.23 15.06
C PRO A 332 -25.77 -44.12 15.59
N PHE A 333 -24.55 -44.50 15.97
CA PHE A 333 -23.55 -43.54 16.40
C PHE A 333 -23.26 -42.53 15.27
N THR A 334 -23.14 -41.26 15.64
CA THR A 334 -22.69 -40.18 14.76
C THR A 334 -21.64 -39.37 15.52
N ALA A 335 -20.57 -39.01 14.83
CA ALA A 335 -19.56 -38.07 15.32
C ALA A 335 -19.85 -36.63 14.88
N ASP A 336 -20.90 -36.42 14.07
CA ASP A 336 -21.23 -35.11 13.52
C ASP A 336 -21.94 -34.26 14.57
N VAL A 337 -21.28 -33.16 14.93
CA VAL A 337 -21.88 -32.07 15.70
C VAL A 337 -22.97 -31.43 14.84
N GLU A 338 -24.12 -31.08 15.43
CA GLU A 338 -25.29 -30.54 14.71
C GLU A 338 -26.12 -31.54 13.87
N SER A 339 -25.88 -32.84 14.04
CA SER A 339 -26.66 -33.86 13.35
C SER A 339 -28.16 -33.81 13.70
N GLN A 340 -29.01 -33.85 12.67
CA GLN A 340 -30.46 -33.94 12.83
C GLN A 340 -30.93 -35.35 13.24
N ILE A 341 -30.03 -36.33 13.36
CA ILE A 341 -30.37 -37.72 13.72
C ILE A 341 -31.09 -37.80 15.08
N PHE A 342 -30.80 -36.86 15.98
CA PHE A 342 -31.40 -36.82 17.31
C PHE A 342 -32.88 -36.47 17.30
N THR A 343 -33.45 -36.00 16.17
CA THR A 343 -34.92 -35.91 15.98
C THR A 343 -35.63 -37.25 16.23
N GLY A 344 -34.96 -38.36 15.88
CA GLY A 344 -35.45 -39.72 16.12
C GLY A 344 -35.12 -40.26 17.51
N CYS A 345 -34.46 -39.49 18.38
CA CYS A 345 -34.15 -39.91 19.73
C CYS A 345 -35.41 -39.87 20.60
N ALA A 346 -35.54 -40.80 21.54
CA ALA A 346 -36.69 -40.84 22.45
C ALA A 346 -36.84 -39.55 23.28
N CYS A 347 -35.76 -38.79 23.50
CA CYS A 347 -35.84 -37.50 24.17
C CYS A 347 -36.57 -36.42 23.35
N MET A 348 -36.61 -36.57 22.02
CA MET A 348 -37.36 -35.70 21.13
C MET A 348 -38.76 -36.25 20.89
N ASN A 349 -38.92 -37.57 20.75
CA ASN A 349 -40.21 -38.22 20.48
C ASN A 349 -40.98 -37.57 19.31
N GLY A 350 -40.26 -37.13 18.26
CA GLY A 350 -40.83 -36.41 17.12
C GLY A 350 -41.13 -34.92 17.33
N SER A 351 -40.83 -34.36 18.50
CA SER A 351 -40.88 -32.92 18.79
C SER A 351 -39.71 -32.17 18.14
N ALA A 352 -39.92 -30.88 17.86
CA ALA A 352 -38.85 -29.96 17.41
C ALA A 352 -37.79 -29.71 18.51
N ASN A 353 -38.18 -29.83 19.78
CA ASN A 353 -37.32 -29.60 20.94
C ASN A 353 -37.33 -30.81 21.89
N CYS A 354 -36.21 -31.01 22.58
CA CYS A 354 -36.04 -32.06 23.56
C CYS A 354 -37.03 -31.90 24.71
N LEU A 355 -37.74 -32.97 25.05
CA LEU A 355 -38.68 -32.98 26.16
C LEU A 355 -37.99 -32.91 27.54
N VAL A 356 -36.68 -33.16 27.59
CA VAL A 356 -35.88 -33.12 28.84
C VAL A 356 -35.21 -31.77 29.05
N CYS A 357 -34.62 -31.18 28.01
CA CYS A 357 -33.83 -29.94 28.14
C CYS A 357 -34.38 -28.73 27.35
N GLY A 358 -35.38 -28.93 26.50
CA GLY A 358 -35.97 -27.87 25.67
C GLY A 358 -35.14 -27.42 24.47
N CYS A 359 -33.92 -27.94 24.27
CA CYS A 359 -33.07 -27.59 23.12
C CYS A 359 -33.40 -28.41 21.88
N GLY A 360 -33.05 -27.88 20.71
CA GLY A 360 -33.22 -28.57 19.42
C GLY A 360 -32.30 -29.80 19.25
N PRO A 361 -32.55 -30.65 18.25
CA PRO A 361 -31.80 -31.88 17.99
C PRO A 361 -30.31 -31.66 17.68
N ALA A 362 -29.98 -30.56 17.00
CA ALA A 362 -28.61 -30.23 16.62
C ALA A 362 -27.68 -30.00 17.83
N THR A 363 -28.21 -29.68 19.01
CA THR A 363 -27.39 -29.43 20.21
C THR A 363 -27.13 -30.70 21.01
N HIS A 364 -27.46 -31.88 20.48
CA HIS A 364 -27.31 -33.16 21.16
C HIS A 364 -26.21 -34.00 20.50
N TYR A 365 -25.56 -34.85 21.30
CA TYR A 365 -24.52 -35.76 20.82
C TYR A 365 -24.53 -37.07 21.61
N HIS A 366 -23.90 -38.10 21.04
CA HIS A 366 -23.69 -39.37 21.74
C HIS A 366 -22.44 -39.30 22.62
N ALA A 367 -22.59 -39.65 23.89
CA ALA A 367 -21.49 -39.81 24.83
C ALA A 367 -21.54 -41.20 25.46
N ASN A 368 -20.39 -41.83 25.63
CA ASN A 368 -20.25 -43.05 26.44
C ASN A 368 -20.05 -42.73 27.92
N GLU A 369 -20.56 -41.58 28.38
CA GLU A 369 -20.43 -41.13 29.77
C GLU A 369 -21.78 -40.58 30.23
N LYS A 370 -22.00 -40.47 31.54
CA LYS A 370 -23.15 -39.78 32.10
C LYS A 370 -22.77 -38.94 33.33
N PRO A 371 -23.36 -37.74 33.49
CA PRO A 371 -23.22 -36.94 34.70
C PRO A 371 -23.84 -37.66 35.90
N VAL A 372 -23.07 -37.80 36.99
CA VAL A 372 -23.49 -38.35 38.27
C VAL A 372 -23.22 -37.30 39.35
N LYS A 373 -24.24 -36.99 40.16
CA LYS A 373 -24.10 -36.08 41.30
C LYS A 373 -23.32 -36.78 42.41
N LYS A 374 -22.25 -36.13 42.88
CA LYS A 374 -21.46 -36.55 44.03
C LYS A 374 -21.29 -35.36 44.97
N THR A 375 -21.15 -35.63 46.26
CA THR A 375 -20.82 -34.59 47.24
C THR A 375 -19.33 -34.66 47.54
N LYS A 376 -18.71 -33.49 47.68
CA LYS A 376 -17.38 -33.40 48.31
C LYS A 376 -17.37 -32.27 49.32
N PRO A 377 -16.63 -32.41 50.43
CA PRO A 377 -16.39 -31.30 51.32
C PRO A 377 -15.58 -30.24 50.55
N VAL A 378 -16.08 -29.01 50.53
CA VAL A 378 -15.36 -27.84 50.00
C VAL A 378 -15.28 -26.80 51.11
N GLU A 379 -14.08 -26.29 51.33
CA GLU A 379 -13.82 -25.24 52.30
C GLU A 379 -14.26 -23.89 51.74
N LYS A 380 -15.25 -23.25 52.38
CA LYS A 380 -15.70 -21.90 52.03
C LYS A 380 -15.13 -20.88 53.00
N ILE A 381 -14.71 -19.73 52.48
CA ILE A 381 -14.15 -18.62 53.26
C ILE A 381 -15.29 -17.65 53.61
N LEU A 382 -15.52 -17.42 54.90
CA LEU A 382 -16.53 -16.46 55.39
C LEU A 382 -15.99 -15.03 55.29
N HIS A 383 -16.33 -14.34 54.20
CA HIS A 383 -15.91 -12.96 53.94
C HIS A 383 -16.33 -11.95 55.02
N GLU A 384 -17.41 -12.20 55.77
CA GLU A 384 -17.90 -11.30 56.83
C GLU A 384 -16.93 -11.18 58.03
N MET A 385 -16.17 -12.24 58.33
CA MET A 385 -15.14 -12.18 59.38
C MET A 385 -13.86 -11.46 58.94
N LYS A 386 -13.67 -11.22 57.63
CA LYS A 386 -12.56 -10.44 57.09
C LYS A 386 -12.72 -8.94 57.42
N SER A 387 -13.94 -8.42 57.34
CA SER A 387 -14.25 -7.00 57.56
C SER A 387 -14.05 -6.55 59.01
N LEU A 388 -14.26 -7.43 60.00
CA LEU A 388 -14.13 -7.12 61.42
C LEU A 388 -12.68 -7.03 61.92
N TYR A 389 -11.70 -7.49 61.12
CA TYR A 389 -10.28 -7.48 61.49
C TYR A 389 -9.45 -6.44 60.72
N ASP A 390 -9.88 -6.00 59.53
CA ASP A 390 -9.20 -4.92 58.80
C ASP A 390 -9.44 -3.52 59.44
N GLU A 391 -10.31 -3.42 60.46
CA GLU A 391 -10.57 -2.19 61.24
C GLU A 391 -9.90 -2.14 62.64
N ASN A 392 -9.07 -3.11 63.04
CA ASN A 392 -8.34 -3.08 64.32
C ASN A 392 -6.82 -3.23 64.18
#